data_AF-A0A328TJT9-F1
#
_entry.id   AF-A0A328TJT9-F1
#
_cell.length_a   1.000
_cell.length_b   1.000
_cell.length_c   1.000
_cell.angle_alpha   90.00
_cell.angle_beta   90.00
_cell.angle_gamma   90.00
#
_symmetry.space_group_name_H-M   'P 1'
#
loop_
_entity.id
_entity.type
_entity.pdbx_description
1 polymer ?
#
loop_
_entity_poly.entity_id
_entity_poly.type
_entity_poly.pdbx_seq_one_letter_code
_entity_poly.pdbx_strand_id
1 'polypeptide(L)' 'MADHSMTFSNTLAQLGGKDLLRELTELEADVTQRINAELHERCDERETYRNGYRT' A
#
# COMPACT_ATOMS: atom_id res chain seq x y z
N MET A 1 3.27 -3.92 18.63
CA MET A 1 3.71 -3.02 17.52
C MET A 1 5.13 -3.32 17.07
N ALA A 2 6.10 -3.54 17.97
CA ALA A 2 7.50 -3.86 17.58
C ALA A 2 7.71 -5.32 17.11
N ASP A 3 6.93 -6.27 17.63
CA ASP A 3 7.13 -7.71 17.35
C ASP A 3 6.91 -8.06 15.87
N HIS A 4 5.99 -7.36 15.20
CA HIS A 4 5.69 -7.57 13.78
C HIS A 4 6.83 -7.04 12.90
N SER A 5 7.46 -5.94 13.29
CA SER A 5 8.62 -5.35 12.61
C SER A 5 9.86 -6.23 12.70
N MET A 6 10.11 -6.78 13.90
CA MET A 6 11.23 -7.71 14.12
C MET A 6 11.09 -9.01 13.31
N THR A 7 9.86 -9.52 13.22
CA THR A 7 9.55 -10.73 12.44
C THR A 7 9.78 -10.46 10.95
N PHE A 8 9.33 -9.31 10.43
CA PHE A 8 9.52 -8.93 9.03
C PHE A 8 10.99 -8.83 8.64
N SER A 9 11.83 -8.18 9.47
CA SER A 9 13.27 -8.10 9.22
C SER A 9 13.96 -9.47 9.23
N ASN A 10 13.52 -10.40 10.09
CA ASN A 10 14.06 -11.76 10.13
C ASN A 10 13.64 -12.59 8.90
N THR A 11 12.41 -12.44 8.42
CA THR A 11 11.96 -13.11 7.18
C THR A 11 12.73 -12.60 5.97
N LEU A 12 12.94 -11.27 5.87
CA LEU A 12 13.77 -10.67 4.82
C LEU A 12 15.22 -11.18 4.87
N ALA A 13 15.81 -11.29 6.06
CA ALA A 13 17.17 -11.82 6.21
C ALA A 13 17.30 -13.29 5.80
N GLN A 14 16.24 -14.10 5.98
CA GLN A 14 16.22 -15.52 5.60
C GLN A 14 15.99 -15.76 4.11
N LEU A 15 15.29 -14.86 3.42
CA LEU A 15 14.82 -15.06 2.05
C LEU A 15 15.93 -14.92 1.00
N GLY A 16 17.04 -14.26 1.32
CA GLY A 16 18.17 -14.08 0.40
C GLY A 16 17.86 -13.11 -0.78
N GLY A 17 18.90 -12.52 -1.37
CA GLY A 17 18.75 -11.28 -2.16
C GLY A 17 17.87 -11.34 -3.41
N LYS A 18 17.75 -12.49 -4.11
CA LYS A 18 16.97 -12.57 -5.36
C LYS A 18 15.48 -12.81 -5.12
N ASP A 19 15.16 -13.64 -4.15
CA ASP A 19 13.77 -13.89 -3.74
C ASP A 19 13.24 -12.69 -2.93
N LEU A 20 14.10 -12.00 -2.19
CA LEU A 20 13.79 -10.73 -1.52
C LEU A 20 13.41 -9.60 -2.48
N LEU A 21 14.13 -9.43 -3.60
CA LEU A 21 13.76 -8.39 -4.57
C LEU A 21 12.40 -8.67 -5.22
N ARG A 22 12.10 -9.95 -5.48
CA ARG A 22 10.82 -10.36 -6.04
C ARG A 22 9.69 -10.15 -5.04
N GLU A 23 9.84 -10.63 -3.81
CA GLU A 23 8.82 -10.44 -2.77
C GLU A 23 8.60 -8.97 -2.43
N LEU A 24 9.66 -8.14 -2.42
CA LEU A 24 9.49 -6.69 -2.25
C LEU A 24 8.73 -6.05 -3.39
N THR A 25 8.96 -6.47 -4.63
CA THR A 25 8.23 -5.95 -5.81
C THR A 25 6.76 -6.38 -5.76
N GLU A 26 6.47 -7.61 -5.36
CA GLU A 26 5.10 -8.12 -5.18
C GLU A 26 4.37 -7.39 -4.04
N LEU A 27 5.07 -7.15 -2.91
CA LEU A 27 4.54 -6.38 -1.79
C LEU A 27 4.30 -4.90 -2.16
N GLU A 28 5.21 -4.28 -2.89
CA GLU A 28 5.07 -2.91 -3.38
C GLU A 28 3.85 -2.77 -4.30
N ALA A 29 3.64 -3.75 -5.19
CA ALA A 29 2.45 -3.80 -6.04
C ALA A 29 1.15 -3.96 -5.22
N ASP A 30 1.13 -4.86 -4.22
CA ASP A 30 -0.02 -5.04 -3.33
C ASP A 30 -0.34 -3.76 -2.53
N VAL A 31 0.67 -3.14 -1.92
CA VAL A 31 0.51 -1.89 -1.16
C VAL A 31 0.02 -0.77 -2.07
N THR A 32 0.59 -0.63 -3.27
CA THR A 32 0.17 0.37 -4.26
C THR A 32 -1.28 0.14 -4.69
N GLN A 33 -1.67 -1.12 -4.94
CA GLN A 33 -3.04 -1.48 -5.28
C GLN A 33 -4.00 -1.15 -4.13
N ARG A 34 -3.64 -1.47 -2.89
CA ARG A 34 -4.47 -1.18 -1.71
C ARG A 34 -4.61 0.31 -1.46
N ILE A 35 -3.53 1.09 -1.58
CA ILE A 35 -3.59 2.55 -1.47
C ILE A 35 -4.45 3.15 -2.58
N ASN A 36 -4.35 2.64 -3.81
CA ASN A 36 -5.17 3.11 -4.93
C ASN A 36 -6.65 2.70 -4.79
N ALA A 37 -6.94 1.52 -4.25
CA ALA A 37 -8.29 1.08 -3.94
C ALA A 37 -8.90 1.90 -2.80
N GLU A 38 -8.15 2.15 -1.73
CA GLU A 38 -8.57 3.02 -0.64
C GLU A 38 -8.71 4.48 -1.10
N LEU A 39 -7.81 4.97 -1.96
CA LEU A 39 -7.97 6.26 -2.63
C LEU A 39 -9.22 6.30 -3.50
N HIS A 40 -9.56 5.23 -4.20
CA HIS A 40 -10.78 5.16 -5.01
C HIS A 40 -12.03 5.31 -4.14
N GLU A 41 -12.11 4.60 -3.01
CA GLU A 41 -13.20 4.74 -2.04
C GLU A 41 -13.31 6.16 -1.49
N ARG A 42 -12.17 6.82 -1.20
CA ARG A 42 -12.15 8.22 -0.74
C ARG A 42 -12.41 9.24 -1.85
N CYS A 43 -12.10 8.93 -3.10
CA CYS A 43 -12.37 9.79 -4.25
C CYS A 43 -13.85 9.78 -4.61
N ASP A 44 -14.51 8.62 -4.58
CA ASP A 44 -15.96 8.53 -4.78
C ASP A 44 -16.72 9.36 -3.72
N GLU A 45 -16.24 9.37 -2.49
CA GLU A 45 -16.77 10.22 -1.41
C GLU A 45 -16.55 11.72 -1.71
N ARG A 46 -15.40 12.09 -2.31
CA ARG A 46 -15.09 13.48 -2.71
C ARG A 46 -15.82 13.94 -3.97
N GLU A 47 -16.20 13.05 -4.90
CA GLU A 47 -16.97 13.40 -6.10
C GLU A 47 -18.39 13.89 -5.76
N THR A 48 -18.96 13.43 -4.63
CA THR A 48 -20.26 13.95 -4.17
C THR A 48 -20.19 15.37 -3.63
N TYR A 49 -19.00 15.86 -3.23
CA TYR A 49 -18.74 17.26 -2.88
C TYR A 49 -18.33 18.07 -4.11
N ARG A 50 -19.14 18.04 -5.19
CA ARG A 50 -19.00 18.99 -6.28
C ARG A 50 -19.54 20.34 -5.82
N ASN A 51 -18.66 21.16 -5.24
CA ASN A 51 -18.99 22.50 -4.78
C ASN A 51 -19.53 23.36 -5.95
N GLY A 52 -20.83 23.67 -5.90
CA GLY A 52 -21.59 24.35 -6.94
C GLY A 52 -21.46 25.88 -6.93
N TYR A 53 -20.28 26.43 -6.66
CA TYR A 53 -20.06 27.86 -6.93
C TYR A 53 -19.83 28.07 -8.43
N ARG A 54 -20.94 28.01 -9.18
CA ARG A 54 -21.10 28.78 -10.41
C ARG A 54 -21.25 30.25 -9.99
N THR A 55 -20.24 31.05 -10.27
CA THR A 55 -20.41 32.47 -10.64
C THR A 55 -20.19 32.59 -12.13
#